data_AF-A0AAV9VMK3-F1
#
_entry.id   AF-A0AAV9VMK3-F1
#
_cell.length_a   1.000
_cell.length_b   1.000
_cell.length_c   1.000
_cell.angle_alpha   90.00
_cell.angle_beta   90.00
_cell.angle_gamma   90.00
#
_symmetry.space_group_name_H-M   'P 1'
#
loop_
_entity.id
_entity.type
_entity.pdbx_description
1 polymer ?
#
loop_
_entity_poly.entity_id
_entity_poly.type
_entity_poly.pdbx_seq_one_letter_code
_entity_poly.pdbx_strand_id
1 'polypeptide(L)'
;MLASRSSVRAISKRLTSTPSTPTTTAATTTTILRTAQSLQHTRNLATPAATTPDPPKRTHFGGLKDQDRIFQNLYGHHGADLKSAQKYGDWYKTKEIILKGHDWIINEIKASGLRGRGGAGFPSGMKWSFMNFPGWDKDSRPRYLVVNADEGEPGTCKDREIMRKDPHKLIEGCLVAGRAMNATAAYIYIRGEFYHEATCVQRAIQEAYAAGLIGKNACGSGYDFDVYVHRGMGAYICGEETSLIESLEGKPGKPRLKPPFPASVGLFGCPSTVANVETVAVAPTICRRGGKWFDSFGRDRNSGTKLFCISGNVNNPCTVEEEMSIPLRELIEKHCGGVRGGWDNLLAIIPGGSSTPILPKHICDDVLMDFDALKDAQSGLGTAAVIVLDKSADVVRSIARLSVFYRHESCGQCTPCREGSKWTQQIMERFERGQGSVREIDMLQELTKQVEGHSICALGEAFAWPIQGLIRHFRPELEARMKKYAELQGGAARPGGWDHDSALKGTFSTPGP
;
A
#
# COMPACT_ATOMS: atom_id res chain seq x y z
N MET A 1 21.61 -51.57 -33.99
CA MET A 1 21.04 -52.67 -34.79
C MET A 1 19.55 -52.39 -35.02
N LEU A 2 19.18 -52.20 -36.30
CA LEU A 2 17.88 -52.44 -36.99
C LEU A 2 16.58 -51.91 -36.34
N ALA A 3 15.92 -50.85 -36.83
CA ALA A 3 15.06 -50.72 -38.05
C ALA A 3 13.78 -51.61 -37.99
N SER A 4 12.54 -51.21 -38.33
CA SER A 4 12.01 -50.29 -39.36
C SER A 4 10.52 -49.92 -39.07
N ARG A 5 10.06 -48.67 -39.30
CA ARG A 5 9.29 -48.10 -40.44
C ARG A 5 7.77 -48.38 -40.51
N SER A 6 6.97 -47.31 -40.56
CA SER A 6 6.18 -46.91 -41.75
C SER A 6 5.61 -45.48 -41.62
N SER A 7 5.41 -44.81 -42.76
CA SER A 7 5.15 -43.36 -42.96
C SER A 7 3.99 -43.16 -43.93
N VAL A 8 3.26 -42.02 -43.86
CA VAL A 8 2.60 -41.29 -44.99
C VAL A 8 2.40 -39.81 -44.58
N ARG A 9 3.13 -38.81 -45.14
CA ARG A 9 2.79 -37.76 -46.16
C ARG A 9 1.44 -37.02 -45.92
N ALA A 10 1.30 -35.67 -46.01
CA ALA A 10 1.63 -34.73 -47.10
C ALA A 10 1.50 -33.24 -46.62
N ILE A 11 2.44 -32.32 -46.92
CA ILE A 11 2.56 -31.35 -48.04
C ILE A 11 2.12 -29.90 -47.70
N SER A 12 3.08 -29.00 -47.89
CA SER A 12 3.06 -27.53 -47.83
C SER A 12 2.83 -26.92 -49.22
N LYS A 13 2.27 -25.69 -49.29
CA LYS A 13 2.60 -24.71 -50.34
C LYS A 13 2.15 -23.27 -49.98
N ARG A 14 3.11 -22.36 -49.91
CA ARG A 14 2.99 -20.89 -50.08
C ARG A 14 2.83 -20.55 -51.57
N LEU A 15 2.27 -19.38 -51.88
CA LEU A 15 2.64 -18.56 -53.03
C LEU A 15 2.24 -17.09 -52.82
N THR A 16 3.11 -16.19 -53.26
CA THR A 16 3.13 -14.72 -53.18
C THR A 16 3.08 -14.14 -54.59
N SER A 17 2.42 -12.99 -54.82
CA SER A 17 2.95 -11.83 -55.60
C SER A 17 1.86 -10.80 -56.01
N THR A 18 2.16 -9.51 -55.83
CA THR A 18 1.58 -8.28 -56.43
C THR A 18 2.11 -8.06 -57.88
N PRO A 19 1.94 -6.91 -58.63
CA PRO A 19 1.25 -5.61 -58.40
C PRO A 19 0.49 -4.99 -59.62
N SER A 20 -0.01 -3.74 -59.44
CA SER A 20 -0.07 -2.58 -60.38
C SER A 20 -1.44 -2.04 -60.90
N THR A 21 -1.54 -0.70 -60.87
CA THR A 21 -2.58 0.27 -61.34
C THR A 21 -2.55 0.55 -62.85
N PRO A 22 -3.63 1.12 -63.45
CA PRO A 22 -3.58 2.55 -63.88
C PRO A 22 -4.93 3.34 -63.82
N THR A 23 -4.88 4.57 -64.35
CA THR A 23 -5.59 5.85 -64.05
C THR A 23 -6.78 6.24 -65.00
N THR A 24 -7.48 7.35 -64.67
CA THR A 24 -8.23 8.34 -65.52
C THR A 24 -9.66 7.98 -66.00
N THR A 25 -10.72 8.83 -66.10
CA THR A 25 -11.02 10.29 -66.29
C THR A 25 -12.50 10.59 -65.88
N ALA A 26 -12.86 11.62 -65.10
CA ALA A 26 -13.37 12.99 -65.44
C ALA A 26 -14.77 13.14 -66.14
N ALA A 27 -15.74 13.84 -65.50
CA ALA A 27 -16.65 14.86 -66.09
C ALA A 27 -17.66 15.50 -65.08
N THR A 28 -17.49 16.82 -64.85
CA THR A 28 -18.47 17.97 -64.89
C THR A 28 -19.84 17.84 -64.17
N THR A 29 -20.27 18.75 -63.27
CA THR A 29 -20.84 20.09 -63.59
C THR A 29 -21.08 20.97 -62.34
N THR A 30 -21.03 22.27 -62.60
CA THR A 30 -21.00 23.50 -61.78
C THR A 30 -22.26 23.87 -60.96
N THR A 31 -22.00 24.37 -59.75
CA THR A 31 -22.63 25.42 -58.89
C THR A 31 -24.08 25.91 -59.10
N ILE A 32 -24.89 25.86 -58.02
CA ILE A 32 -25.79 26.96 -57.59
C ILE A 32 -25.78 27.09 -56.05
N LEU A 33 -25.40 28.27 -55.55
CA LEU A 33 -25.52 28.71 -54.16
C LEU A 33 -26.99 29.02 -53.81
N ARG A 34 -27.46 28.58 -52.63
CA ARG A 34 -28.53 29.25 -51.86
C ARG A 34 -28.48 28.84 -50.38
N THR A 35 -28.30 29.84 -49.53
CA THR A 35 -28.38 29.82 -48.05
C THR A 35 -29.76 29.41 -47.52
N ALA A 36 -29.81 28.60 -46.46
CA ALA A 36 -30.99 28.47 -45.60
C ALA A 36 -30.61 28.11 -44.15
N GLN A 37 -31.18 28.87 -43.22
CA GLN A 37 -30.92 28.88 -41.78
C GLN A 37 -31.60 27.72 -41.03
N SER A 38 -31.05 27.42 -39.85
CA SER A 38 -31.47 26.38 -38.90
C SER A 38 -32.75 26.73 -38.14
N LEU A 39 -33.68 25.77 -38.04
CA LEU A 39 -34.64 25.65 -36.94
C LEU A 39 -34.90 24.15 -36.68
N GLN A 40 -34.40 23.62 -35.55
CA GLN A 40 -34.74 22.27 -35.08
C GLN A 40 -35.61 22.36 -33.83
N HIS A 41 -36.78 21.74 -33.91
CA HIS A 41 -37.77 21.63 -32.85
C HIS A 41 -37.32 20.69 -31.73
N THR A 42 -37.39 21.19 -30.49
CA THR A 42 -37.25 20.45 -29.23
C THR A 42 -38.53 19.70 -28.87
N ARG A 43 -38.43 18.40 -28.57
CA ARG A 43 -39.47 17.64 -27.85
C ARG A 43 -39.06 17.49 -26.38
N ASN A 44 -39.86 18.08 -25.49
CA ASN A 44 -39.69 17.97 -24.03
C ASN A 44 -40.34 16.67 -23.51
N LEU A 45 -39.55 15.82 -22.87
CA LEU A 45 -40.03 14.82 -21.91
C LEU A 45 -39.59 15.30 -20.51
N ALA A 46 -40.57 15.71 -19.71
CA ALA A 46 -40.36 16.21 -18.36
C ALA A 46 -40.01 15.05 -17.41
N THR A 47 -38.83 15.12 -16.80
CA THR A 47 -38.45 14.32 -15.62
C THR A 47 -38.70 15.22 -14.40
N PRO A 48 -39.41 14.78 -13.35
CA PRO A 48 -39.58 15.61 -12.16
C PRO A 48 -38.25 15.72 -11.43
N ALA A 49 -37.64 16.90 -11.49
CA ALA A 49 -36.53 17.30 -10.65
C ALA A 49 -37.04 17.51 -9.22
N ALA A 50 -36.61 16.63 -8.30
CA ALA A 50 -36.54 16.93 -6.89
C ALA A 50 -35.06 16.94 -6.51
N THR A 51 -34.36 18.02 -6.84
CA THR A 51 -33.04 18.31 -6.27
C THR A 51 -33.24 18.79 -4.85
N THR A 52 -33.29 17.86 -3.90
CA THR A 52 -32.81 18.19 -2.55
C THR A 52 -31.35 18.61 -2.71
N PRO A 53 -30.93 19.80 -2.23
CA PRO A 53 -29.52 20.14 -2.17
C PRO A 53 -28.81 19.03 -1.40
N ASP A 54 -27.73 18.46 -1.96
CA ASP A 54 -26.86 17.60 -1.18
C ASP A 54 -26.50 18.35 0.12
N PRO A 55 -26.56 17.71 1.29
CA PRO A 55 -26.19 18.36 2.53
C PRO A 55 -24.78 18.95 2.39
N PRO A 56 -24.52 20.14 2.98
CA PRO A 56 -23.23 20.80 2.83
C PRO A 56 -22.12 19.83 3.27
N LYS A 57 -21.25 19.47 2.32
CA LYS A 57 -20.13 18.56 2.58
C LYS A 57 -19.21 19.20 3.61
N ARG A 58 -18.95 18.49 4.70
CA ARG A 58 -18.01 18.91 5.75
C ARG A 58 -16.66 19.28 5.10
N THR A 59 -16.15 20.46 5.41
CA THR A 59 -14.91 21.00 4.83
C THR A 59 -13.70 20.92 5.77
N HIS A 60 -13.94 20.76 7.08
CA HIS A 60 -12.91 20.61 8.10
C HIS A 60 -12.99 19.22 8.75
N PHE A 61 -11.88 18.50 8.72
CA PHE A 61 -11.72 17.14 9.27
C PHE A 61 -10.66 17.14 10.37
N GLY A 62 -10.64 16.11 11.20
CA GLY A 62 -9.84 16.05 12.42
C GLY A 62 -10.68 16.38 13.66
N GLY A 63 -10.08 16.22 14.84
CA GLY A 63 -10.80 16.43 16.11
C GLY A 63 -11.60 15.20 16.55
N LEU A 64 -11.07 14.01 16.28
CA LEU A 64 -11.63 12.74 16.72
C LEU A 64 -11.73 12.75 18.25
N LYS A 65 -12.96 12.55 18.74
CA LYS A 65 -13.22 12.45 20.18
C LYS A 65 -12.72 11.12 20.70
N ASP A 66 -12.30 11.06 21.96
CA ASP A 66 -11.76 9.82 22.54
C ASP A 66 -12.76 8.66 22.53
N GLN A 67 -14.06 8.95 22.69
CA GLN A 67 -15.13 7.96 22.56
C GLN A 67 -15.28 7.38 21.14
N ASP A 68 -14.78 8.09 20.12
CA ASP A 68 -14.84 7.70 18.72
C ASP A 68 -13.57 6.95 18.26
N ARG A 69 -12.53 6.91 19.11
CA ARG A 69 -11.33 6.09 18.89
C ARG A 69 -11.68 4.61 19.02
N ILE A 70 -11.22 3.81 18.06
CA ILE A 70 -11.40 2.36 18.04
C ILE A 70 -10.33 1.69 18.92
N PHE A 71 -9.10 2.21 18.89
CA PHE A 71 -7.95 1.67 19.61
C PHE A 71 -7.77 2.39 20.94
N GLN A 72 -8.63 2.08 21.91
CA GLN A 72 -8.72 2.80 23.18
C GLN A 72 -7.52 2.54 24.12
N ASN A 73 -6.84 1.40 24.02
CA ASN A 73 -5.64 1.10 24.80
C ASN A 73 -4.35 1.27 23.98
N LEU A 74 -4.36 2.09 22.92
CA LEU A 74 -3.22 2.29 22.01
C LEU A 74 -1.92 2.69 22.73
N TYR A 75 -1.99 3.28 23.92
CA TYR A 75 -0.83 3.67 24.72
C TYR A 75 -0.45 2.66 25.83
N GLY A 76 -1.26 1.63 26.07
CA GLY A 76 -0.98 0.59 27.06
C GLY A 76 -1.15 1.06 28.51
N HIS A 77 -2.05 2.02 28.74
CA HIS A 77 -2.42 2.46 30.08
C HIS A 77 -3.24 1.41 30.85
N HIS A 78 -3.77 0.42 30.13
CA HIS A 78 -4.58 -0.68 30.67
C HIS A 78 -3.98 -2.03 30.28
N GLY A 79 -4.42 -3.10 30.97
CA GLY A 79 -3.98 -4.46 30.68
C GLY A 79 -4.36 -4.92 29.27
N ALA A 80 -3.53 -5.76 28.66
CA ALA A 80 -3.79 -6.38 27.36
C ALA A 80 -4.53 -7.74 27.48
N ASP A 81 -4.98 -8.08 28.69
CA ASP A 81 -5.70 -9.31 29.03
C ASP A 81 -7.20 -9.24 28.65
N LEU A 82 -7.85 -10.40 28.61
CA LEU A 82 -9.25 -10.54 28.23
C LEU A 82 -10.20 -9.71 29.10
N LYS A 83 -9.97 -9.64 30.41
CA LYS A 83 -10.85 -8.91 31.34
C LYS A 83 -10.78 -7.41 31.06
N SER A 84 -9.58 -6.90 30.83
CA SER A 84 -9.36 -5.52 30.40
C SER A 84 -10.03 -5.25 29.05
N ALA A 85 -9.81 -6.11 28.06
CA ALA A 85 -10.40 -5.96 26.72
C ALA A 85 -11.94 -5.91 26.73
N GLN A 86 -12.58 -6.80 27.50
CA GLN A 86 -14.05 -6.82 27.65
C GLN A 86 -14.61 -5.53 28.26
N LYS A 87 -13.88 -4.89 29.17
CA LYS A 87 -14.27 -3.60 29.76
C LYS A 87 -14.35 -2.48 28.71
N TYR A 88 -13.50 -2.55 27.68
CA TYR A 88 -13.48 -1.61 26.55
C TYR A 88 -14.36 -2.06 25.37
N GLY A 89 -15.22 -3.07 25.59
CA GLY A 89 -16.22 -3.49 24.62
C GLY A 89 -15.74 -4.50 23.57
N ASP A 90 -14.53 -5.04 23.72
CA ASP A 90 -14.11 -6.19 22.91
C ASP A 90 -14.87 -7.44 23.33
N TRP A 91 -15.12 -8.33 22.37
CA TRP A 91 -15.95 -9.52 22.55
C TRP A 91 -17.43 -9.24 22.92
N TYR A 92 -17.86 -7.98 22.86
CA TYR A 92 -19.25 -7.62 23.12
C TYR A 92 -20.15 -7.98 21.93
N LYS A 93 -21.15 -8.82 22.19
CA LYS A 93 -22.14 -9.28 21.21
C LYS A 93 -21.55 -9.90 19.94
N THR A 94 -20.36 -10.50 20.04
CA THR A 94 -19.69 -11.14 18.90
C THR A 94 -20.48 -12.33 18.38
N LYS A 95 -21.14 -13.08 19.28
CA LYS A 95 -22.03 -14.19 18.91
C LYS A 95 -23.14 -13.71 17.98
N GLU A 96 -23.80 -12.61 18.33
CA GLU A 96 -24.89 -12.02 17.55
C GLU A 96 -24.39 -11.52 16.20
N ILE A 97 -23.20 -10.90 16.15
CA ILE A 97 -22.55 -10.51 14.89
C ILE A 97 -22.33 -11.73 13.98
N ILE A 98 -21.81 -12.83 14.54
CA ILE A 98 -21.55 -14.07 13.79
C ILE A 98 -22.84 -14.70 13.26
N LEU A 99 -23.90 -14.70 14.07
CA LEU A 99 -25.20 -15.28 13.74
C LEU A 99 -25.97 -14.48 12.68
N LYS A 100 -25.69 -13.18 12.50
CA LYS A 100 -26.24 -12.38 11.39
C LYS A 100 -25.75 -12.84 10.01
N GLY A 101 -24.68 -13.64 9.96
CA GLY A 101 -24.21 -14.28 8.74
C GLY A 101 -23.22 -13.44 7.92
N HIS A 102 -22.53 -14.11 6.99
CA HIS A 102 -21.45 -13.51 6.21
C HIS A 102 -21.88 -12.33 5.34
N ASP A 103 -23.05 -12.43 4.69
CA ASP A 103 -23.56 -11.37 3.82
C ASP A 103 -23.82 -10.08 4.57
N TRP A 104 -24.39 -10.16 5.79
CA TRP A 104 -24.61 -8.98 6.62
C TRP A 104 -23.28 -8.32 7.00
N ILE A 105 -22.29 -9.10 7.43
CA ILE A 105 -20.97 -8.57 7.80
C ILE A 105 -20.29 -7.90 6.60
N ILE A 106 -20.26 -8.56 5.43
CA ILE A 106 -19.69 -7.98 4.20
C ILE A 106 -20.39 -6.68 3.83
N ASN A 107 -21.72 -6.64 3.91
CA ASN A 107 -22.49 -5.46 3.53
C ASN A 107 -22.29 -4.29 4.50
N GLU A 108 -22.19 -4.54 5.80
CA GLU A 108 -21.82 -3.50 6.77
C GLU A 108 -20.42 -2.94 6.53
N ILE A 109 -19.44 -3.80 6.21
CA ILE A 109 -18.08 -3.35 5.91
C ILE A 109 -18.03 -2.59 4.58
N LYS A 110 -18.81 -2.99 3.57
CA LYS A 110 -18.98 -2.20 2.34
C LYS A 110 -19.64 -0.85 2.62
N ALA A 111 -20.71 -0.82 3.42
CA ALA A 111 -21.41 0.40 3.81
C ALA A 111 -20.54 1.34 4.66
N SER A 112 -19.54 0.82 5.37
CA SER A 112 -18.59 1.63 6.12
C SER A 112 -17.57 2.40 5.27
N GLY A 113 -17.45 2.09 3.97
CA GLY A 113 -16.42 2.68 3.13
C GLY A 113 -14.98 2.27 3.47
N LEU A 114 -14.78 1.27 4.36
CA LEU A 114 -13.45 0.86 4.83
C LEU A 114 -12.52 0.45 3.68
N ARG A 115 -11.44 1.19 3.52
CA ARG A 115 -10.32 0.87 2.60
C ARG A 115 -9.17 0.21 3.34
N GLY A 116 -8.44 -0.67 2.65
CA GLY A 116 -7.34 -1.45 3.21
C GLY A 116 -6.25 -0.56 3.82
N ARG A 117 -5.88 -0.86 5.07
CA ARG A 117 -5.00 -0.05 5.91
C ARG A 117 -3.51 -0.43 5.83
N GLY A 118 -3.16 -1.32 4.89
CA GLY A 118 -1.79 -1.79 4.67
C GLY A 118 -0.99 -1.01 3.61
N GLY A 119 -1.62 -0.10 2.86
CA GLY A 119 -0.92 0.70 1.83
C GLY A 119 -1.69 0.88 0.53
N ALA A 120 -2.20 -0.21 -0.02
CA ALA A 120 -2.88 -0.21 -1.33
C ALA A 120 -4.25 0.48 -1.34
N GLY A 121 -4.89 0.67 -0.18
CA GLY A 121 -6.18 1.37 -0.08
C GLY A 121 -7.34 0.68 -0.83
N PHE A 122 -7.27 -0.64 -1.07
CA PHE A 122 -8.33 -1.37 -1.76
C PHE A 122 -9.59 -1.51 -0.88
N PRO A 123 -10.83 -1.34 -1.39
CA PRO A 123 -12.04 -1.46 -0.57
C PRO A 123 -12.18 -2.83 0.10
N SER A 124 -12.16 -2.86 1.44
CA SER A 124 -12.01 -4.10 2.22
C SER A 124 -13.23 -5.01 2.11
N GLY A 125 -14.45 -4.44 2.17
CA GLY A 125 -15.68 -5.23 2.02
C GLY A 125 -15.82 -5.85 0.63
N MET A 126 -15.32 -5.18 -0.41
CA MET A 126 -15.25 -5.77 -1.76
C MET A 126 -14.21 -6.90 -1.80
N LYS A 127 -13.03 -6.71 -1.20
CA LYS A 127 -11.99 -7.73 -1.12
C LYS A 127 -12.50 -9.01 -0.47
N TRP A 128 -13.19 -8.87 0.66
CA TRP A 128 -13.73 -10.01 1.41
C TRP A 128 -14.82 -10.75 0.63
N SER A 129 -15.61 -10.03 -0.17
CA SER A 129 -16.64 -10.67 -1.01
C SER A 129 -16.07 -11.59 -2.10
N PHE A 130 -14.80 -11.45 -2.49
CA PHE A 130 -14.17 -12.37 -3.44
C PHE A 130 -13.98 -13.79 -2.91
N MET A 131 -13.97 -13.97 -1.58
CA MET A 131 -13.89 -15.28 -0.96
C MET A 131 -15.19 -16.09 -1.10
N ASN A 132 -16.33 -15.42 -1.26
CA ASN A 132 -17.65 -16.05 -1.36
C ASN A 132 -18.16 -15.98 -2.82
N PHE A 133 -17.35 -16.43 -3.77
CA PHE A 133 -17.72 -16.47 -5.19
C PHE A 133 -18.91 -17.42 -5.45
N PRO A 134 -19.68 -17.27 -6.56
CA PRO A 134 -20.81 -18.15 -6.84
C PRO A 134 -20.41 -19.64 -6.83
N GLY A 135 -21.05 -20.45 -6.00
CA GLY A 135 -20.72 -21.87 -5.81
C GLY A 135 -19.61 -22.15 -4.79
N TRP A 136 -19.18 -21.15 -4.01
CA TRP A 136 -18.18 -21.31 -2.94
C TRP A 136 -18.58 -22.35 -1.90
N ASP A 137 -19.88 -22.54 -1.68
CA ASP A 137 -20.50 -23.51 -0.78
C ASP A 137 -20.28 -24.97 -1.21
N LYS A 138 -20.01 -25.18 -2.51
CA LYS A 138 -19.71 -26.50 -3.09
C LYS A 138 -18.21 -26.82 -3.11
N ASP A 139 -17.36 -25.83 -2.84
CA ASP A 139 -15.91 -26.02 -2.77
C ASP A 139 -15.56 -26.60 -1.40
N SER A 140 -15.04 -27.82 -1.39
CA SER A 140 -14.67 -28.55 -0.17
C SER A 140 -13.35 -28.11 0.45
N ARG A 141 -12.59 -27.24 -0.24
CA ARG A 141 -11.32 -26.73 0.30
C ARG A 141 -11.59 -25.84 1.52
N PRO A 142 -10.76 -25.92 2.58
CA PRO A 142 -10.82 -24.96 3.67
C PRO A 142 -10.52 -23.56 3.14
N ARG A 143 -10.96 -22.53 3.87
CA ARG A 143 -10.73 -21.13 3.50
C ARG A 143 -9.90 -20.47 4.58
N TYR A 144 -8.96 -19.61 4.22
CA TYR A 144 -8.06 -19.01 5.19
C TYR A 144 -8.10 -17.50 5.18
N LEU A 145 -8.20 -16.92 6.37
CA LEU A 145 -7.82 -15.54 6.61
C LEU A 145 -6.32 -15.53 6.92
N VAL A 146 -5.57 -14.68 6.24
CA VAL A 146 -4.17 -14.44 6.59
C VAL A 146 -4.04 -12.99 7.02
N VAL A 147 -3.70 -12.77 8.29
CA VAL A 147 -3.47 -11.42 8.81
C VAL A 147 -2.01 -11.05 8.58
N ASN A 148 -1.80 -9.98 7.83
CA ASN A 148 -0.49 -9.41 7.62
C ASN A 148 -0.11 -8.55 8.81
N ALA A 149 0.79 -9.07 9.64
CA ALA A 149 1.35 -8.42 10.82
C ALA A 149 2.89 -8.34 10.73
N ASP A 150 3.44 -8.30 9.51
CA ASP A 150 4.88 -8.19 9.27
C ASP A 150 5.39 -6.76 9.50
N GLU A 151 4.64 -5.72 9.13
CA GLU A 151 4.99 -4.31 9.38
C GLU A 151 6.50 -3.99 9.15
N GLY A 152 7.04 -4.40 8.01
CA GLY A 152 8.41 -4.12 7.62
C GLY A 152 8.68 -2.68 7.17
N GLU A 153 7.62 -1.92 6.86
CA GLU A 153 7.68 -0.61 6.20
C GLU A 153 8.31 0.48 7.10
N PRO A 154 9.43 1.09 6.70
CA PRO A 154 10.06 2.17 7.46
C PRO A 154 9.10 3.32 7.79
N GLY A 155 9.12 3.73 9.06
CA GLY A 155 8.23 4.74 9.64
C GLY A 155 6.93 4.17 10.22
N THR A 156 6.60 2.91 9.95
CA THR A 156 5.34 2.30 10.39
C THR A 156 5.52 1.51 11.69
N CYS A 157 4.68 1.78 12.68
CA CYS A 157 4.68 1.06 13.96
C CYS A 157 3.28 0.95 14.58
N LYS A 158 2.22 1.04 13.78
CA LYS A 158 0.82 0.99 14.20
C LYS A 158 0.34 -0.43 14.51
N ASP A 159 0.72 -1.40 13.70
CA ASP A 159 0.31 -2.80 13.85
C ASP A 159 1.00 -3.40 15.08
N ARG A 160 2.25 -2.99 15.33
CA ARG A 160 2.96 -3.26 16.58
C ARG A 160 2.18 -2.82 17.83
N GLU A 161 1.59 -1.62 17.82
CA GLU A 161 0.78 -1.16 18.96
C GLU A 161 -0.45 -2.03 19.17
N ILE A 162 -1.16 -2.38 18.09
CA ILE A 162 -2.36 -3.25 18.17
C ILE A 162 -1.99 -4.60 18.76
N MET A 163 -0.94 -5.25 18.25
CA MET A 163 -0.53 -6.58 18.72
C MET A 163 -0.12 -6.61 20.19
N ARG A 164 0.53 -5.55 20.68
CA ARG A 164 1.12 -5.54 22.04
C ARG A 164 0.17 -5.01 23.11
N LYS A 165 -0.80 -4.17 22.75
CA LYS A 165 -1.69 -3.48 23.71
C LYS A 165 -3.17 -3.81 23.55
N ASP A 166 -3.63 -4.10 22.34
CA ASP A 166 -5.03 -4.46 22.03
C ASP A 166 -5.15 -5.81 21.28
N PRO A 167 -4.46 -6.90 21.70
CA PRO A 167 -4.44 -8.14 20.94
C PRO A 167 -5.82 -8.81 20.84
N HIS A 168 -6.68 -8.67 21.85
CA HIS A 168 -8.04 -9.22 21.80
C HIS A 168 -8.90 -8.60 20.71
N LYS A 169 -8.72 -7.31 20.41
CA LYS A 169 -9.41 -6.62 19.32
C LYS A 169 -9.02 -7.19 17.95
N LEU A 170 -7.73 -7.52 17.78
CA LEU A 170 -7.25 -8.23 16.60
C LEU A 170 -7.84 -9.65 16.49
N ILE A 171 -7.83 -10.43 17.58
CA ILE A 171 -8.33 -11.81 17.58
C ILE A 171 -9.85 -11.84 17.31
N GLU A 172 -10.61 -10.94 17.93
CA GLU A 172 -12.03 -10.76 17.62
C GLU A 172 -12.22 -10.36 16.15
N GLY A 173 -11.38 -9.45 15.65
CA GLY A 173 -11.33 -9.08 14.24
C GLY A 173 -11.10 -10.27 13.31
N CYS A 174 -10.21 -11.19 13.68
CA CYS A 174 -9.98 -12.43 12.94
C CYS A 174 -11.25 -13.27 12.85
N LEU A 175 -11.99 -13.40 13.95
CA LEU A 175 -13.24 -14.17 13.98
C LEU A 175 -14.33 -13.50 13.13
N VAL A 176 -14.53 -12.19 13.25
CA VAL A 176 -15.55 -11.45 12.49
C VAL A 176 -15.23 -11.42 11.00
N ALA A 177 -13.99 -11.08 10.62
CA ALA A 177 -13.56 -11.10 9.23
C ALA A 177 -13.53 -12.53 8.66
N GLY A 178 -13.09 -13.50 9.46
CA GLY A 178 -13.12 -14.91 9.13
C GLY A 178 -14.54 -15.39 8.83
N ARG A 179 -15.51 -15.06 9.70
CA ARG A 179 -16.93 -15.36 9.48
C ARG A 179 -17.49 -14.69 8.23
N ALA A 180 -17.08 -13.45 7.92
CA ALA A 180 -17.47 -12.74 6.70
C ALA A 180 -17.01 -13.46 5.43
N MET A 181 -15.84 -14.08 5.46
CA MET A 181 -15.24 -14.80 4.33
C MET A 181 -15.45 -16.33 4.39
N ASN A 182 -16.23 -16.80 5.38
CA ASN A 182 -16.40 -18.21 5.71
C ASN A 182 -15.05 -18.96 5.84
N ALA A 183 -14.04 -18.31 6.44
CA ALA A 183 -12.72 -18.86 6.67
C ALA A 183 -12.73 -19.88 7.82
N THR A 184 -12.12 -21.04 7.64
CA THR A 184 -11.98 -22.10 8.65
C THR A 184 -10.97 -21.71 9.74
N ALA A 185 -9.95 -20.94 9.39
CA ALA A 185 -8.94 -20.47 10.32
C ALA A 185 -8.35 -19.12 9.91
N ALA A 186 -7.79 -18.42 10.90
CA ALA A 186 -6.90 -17.28 10.69
C ALA A 186 -5.45 -17.66 10.98
N TYR A 187 -4.54 -17.24 10.11
CA TYR A 187 -3.11 -17.24 10.37
C TYR A 187 -2.63 -15.81 10.52
N ILE A 188 -2.15 -15.45 11.70
CA ILE A 188 -1.52 -14.15 11.96
C ILE A 188 -0.03 -14.30 11.69
N TYR A 189 0.43 -13.72 10.58
CA TYR A 189 1.84 -13.72 10.19
C TYR A 189 2.53 -12.52 10.83
N ILE A 190 3.23 -12.75 11.92
CA ILE A 190 3.91 -11.72 12.72
C ILE A 190 5.36 -11.59 12.28
N ARG A 191 5.85 -10.35 12.20
CA ARG A 191 7.26 -10.05 11.93
C ARG A 191 8.20 -10.88 12.82
N GLY A 192 9.33 -11.32 12.27
CA GLY A 192 10.33 -12.08 13.02
C GLY A 192 10.87 -11.32 14.23
N GLU A 193 11.14 -10.03 14.08
CA GLU A 193 11.69 -9.17 15.14
C GLU A 193 10.70 -8.89 16.28
N PHE A 194 9.39 -9.06 16.04
CA PHE A 194 8.31 -8.83 16.99
C PHE A 194 8.05 -10.04 17.89
N TYR A 195 9.10 -10.54 18.56
CA TYR A 195 8.97 -11.67 19.47
C TYR A 195 8.05 -11.37 20.65
N HIS A 196 8.22 -10.21 21.29
CA HIS A 196 7.39 -9.82 22.44
C HIS A 196 5.92 -9.68 22.02
N GLU A 197 5.65 -9.00 20.92
CA GLU A 197 4.30 -8.82 20.40
C GLU A 197 3.67 -10.16 20.00
N ALA A 198 4.43 -11.09 19.41
CA ALA A 198 3.97 -12.45 19.17
C ALA A 198 3.60 -13.19 20.47
N THR A 199 4.39 -13.05 21.54
CA THR A 199 4.03 -13.65 22.84
C THR A 199 2.77 -13.04 23.45
N CYS A 200 2.56 -11.72 23.30
CA CYS A 200 1.33 -11.05 23.74
C CYS A 200 0.10 -11.56 22.99
N VAL A 201 0.19 -11.63 21.65
CA VAL A 201 -0.89 -12.18 20.81
C VAL A 201 -1.15 -13.65 21.15
N GLN A 202 -0.10 -14.46 21.32
CA GLN A 202 -0.25 -15.87 21.65
C GLN A 202 -0.92 -16.09 23.01
N ARG A 203 -0.60 -15.27 24.02
CA ARG A 203 -1.28 -15.28 25.32
C ARG A 203 -2.76 -14.91 25.19
N ALA A 204 -3.08 -13.85 24.47
CA ALA A 204 -4.47 -13.44 24.24
C ALA A 204 -5.26 -14.50 23.46
N ILE A 205 -4.62 -15.23 22.53
CA ILE A 205 -5.21 -16.39 21.84
C ILE A 205 -5.51 -17.49 22.85
N GLN A 206 -4.59 -17.83 23.75
CA GLN A 206 -4.82 -18.85 24.79
C GLN A 206 -5.98 -18.45 25.71
N GLU A 207 -6.07 -17.19 26.11
CA GLU A 207 -7.19 -16.66 26.90
C GLU A 207 -8.52 -16.77 26.12
N ALA A 208 -8.52 -16.46 24.83
CA ALA A 208 -9.71 -16.58 23.98
C ALA A 208 -10.16 -18.03 23.77
N TYR A 209 -9.23 -18.98 23.61
CA TYR A 209 -9.54 -20.42 23.58
C TYR A 209 -10.10 -20.90 24.93
N ALA A 210 -9.46 -20.52 26.04
CA ALA A 210 -9.90 -20.91 27.39
C ALA A 210 -11.31 -20.39 27.71
N ALA A 211 -11.68 -19.22 27.19
CA ALA A 211 -13.01 -18.64 27.34
C ALA A 211 -14.03 -19.14 26.30
N GLY A 212 -13.66 -20.03 25.37
CA GLY A 212 -14.55 -20.52 24.31
C GLY A 212 -14.96 -19.46 23.28
N LEU A 213 -14.16 -18.39 23.14
CA LEU A 213 -14.40 -17.29 22.20
C LEU A 213 -13.95 -17.64 20.78
N ILE A 214 -12.93 -18.49 20.65
CA ILE A 214 -12.43 -19.07 19.40
C ILE A 214 -12.26 -20.59 19.56
N GLY A 215 -11.95 -21.27 18.46
CA GLY A 215 -11.89 -22.72 18.37
C GLY A 215 -13.21 -23.33 17.93
N LYS A 216 -13.50 -24.54 18.44
CA LYS A 216 -14.76 -25.21 18.16
C LYS A 216 -15.92 -24.44 18.77
N ASN A 217 -16.96 -24.19 17.98
CA ASN A 217 -18.15 -23.44 18.39
C ASN A 217 -17.80 -22.05 18.97
N ALA A 218 -17.01 -21.26 18.22
CA ALA A 218 -16.53 -19.94 18.61
C ALA A 218 -17.67 -19.04 19.11
N CYS A 219 -17.52 -18.46 20.31
CA CYS A 219 -18.53 -17.67 21.01
C CYS A 219 -19.89 -18.38 21.20
N GLY A 220 -19.93 -19.72 21.16
CA GLY A 220 -21.17 -20.50 21.25
C GLY A 220 -22.14 -20.25 20.08
N SER A 221 -21.61 -19.95 18.88
CA SER A 221 -22.38 -19.56 17.69
C SER A 221 -22.68 -20.69 16.69
N GLY A 222 -22.04 -21.84 16.84
CA GLY A 222 -22.05 -22.96 15.90
C GLY A 222 -20.98 -22.85 14.80
N TYR A 223 -20.12 -21.83 14.84
CA TYR A 223 -19.05 -21.62 13.86
C TYR A 223 -17.70 -22.08 14.44
N ASP A 224 -17.03 -23.01 13.77
CA ASP A 224 -15.69 -23.46 14.16
C ASP A 224 -14.63 -22.54 13.53
N PHE A 225 -13.75 -21.99 14.34
CA PHE A 225 -12.75 -21.03 13.87
C PHE A 225 -11.48 -21.00 14.72
N ASP A 226 -10.37 -21.47 14.15
CA ASP A 226 -9.08 -21.46 14.82
C ASP A 226 -8.22 -20.23 14.47
N VAL A 227 -7.35 -19.83 15.39
CA VAL A 227 -6.39 -18.74 15.18
C VAL A 227 -4.98 -19.25 15.48
N TYR A 228 -4.12 -19.20 14.47
CA TYR A 228 -2.74 -19.62 14.51
C TYR A 228 -1.80 -18.42 14.39
N VAL A 229 -0.68 -18.45 15.10
CA VAL A 229 0.41 -17.48 14.94
C VAL A 229 1.53 -18.13 14.15
N HIS A 230 2.00 -17.44 13.12
CA HIS A 230 3.20 -17.80 12.38
C HIS A 230 4.17 -16.63 12.45
N ARG A 231 5.46 -16.89 12.67
CA ARG A 231 6.49 -15.85 12.75
C ARG A 231 7.37 -15.89 11.51
N GLY A 232 7.57 -14.73 10.89
CA GLY A 232 8.59 -14.53 9.86
C GLY A 232 10.02 -14.51 10.44
N MET A 233 10.98 -14.13 9.60
CA MET A 233 12.40 -14.04 9.98
C MET A 233 13.11 -12.85 9.30
N GLY A 234 12.59 -11.63 9.50
CA GLY A 234 13.27 -10.39 9.10
C GLY A 234 13.36 -10.15 7.60
N ALA A 235 12.22 -10.12 6.90
CA ALA A 235 12.17 -9.83 5.47
C ALA A 235 10.94 -8.99 5.12
N TYR A 236 11.14 -7.71 4.78
CA TYR A 236 10.08 -6.77 4.40
C TYR A 236 9.26 -7.26 3.21
N ILE A 237 9.90 -7.94 2.24
CA ILE A 237 9.20 -8.54 1.11
C ILE A 237 8.17 -9.59 1.52
N CYS A 238 8.31 -10.22 2.69
CA CYS A 238 7.29 -11.14 3.23
C CYS A 238 6.05 -10.40 3.75
N GLY A 239 6.08 -9.07 3.86
CA GLY A 239 4.89 -8.24 4.07
C GLY A 239 4.04 -8.06 2.80
N GLU A 240 4.51 -8.45 1.62
CA GLU A 240 3.66 -8.47 0.41
C GLU A 240 2.68 -9.65 0.45
N GLU A 241 1.43 -9.44 0.03
CA GLU A 241 0.33 -10.40 0.15
C GLU A 241 0.66 -11.83 -0.35
N THR A 242 1.23 -11.99 -1.55
CA THR A 242 1.53 -13.33 -2.09
C THR A 242 2.84 -13.89 -1.58
N SER A 243 3.82 -13.04 -1.30
CA SER A 243 5.08 -13.42 -0.67
C SER A 243 4.86 -13.95 0.76
N LEU A 244 3.96 -13.31 1.50
CA LEU A 244 3.55 -13.73 2.84
C LEU A 244 2.97 -15.15 2.82
N ILE A 245 2.11 -15.44 1.83
CA ILE A 245 1.56 -16.77 1.62
C ILE A 245 2.68 -17.80 1.35
N GLU A 246 3.61 -17.50 0.46
CA GLU A 246 4.74 -18.40 0.16
C GLU A 246 5.63 -18.64 1.39
N SER A 247 5.92 -17.59 2.17
CA SER A 247 6.68 -17.70 3.42
C SER A 247 5.98 -18.62 4.43
N LEU A 248 4.67 -18.44 4.60
CA LEU A 248 3.85 -19.26 5.51
C LEU A 248 3.78 -20.72 5.05
N GLU A 249 3.84 -20.98 3.74
CA GLU A 249 3.96 -22.34 3.18
C GLU A 249 5.34 -22.98 3.38
N GLY A 250 6.28 -22.29 4.03
CA GLY A 250 7.65 -22.77 4.27
C GLY A 250 8.56 -22.64 3.06
N LYS A 251 8.18 -21.85 2.05
CA LYS A 251 8.99 -21.55 0.87
C LYS A 251 9.71 -20.20 1.06
N PRO A 252 10.69 -19.87 0.21
CA PRO A 252 11.23 -18.51 0.18
C PRO A 252 10.12 -17.49 -0.08
N GLY A 253 10.12 -16.37 0.66
CA GLY A 253 9.18 -15.24 0.48
C GLY A 253 9.37 -14.51 -0.85
N LYS A 254 9.01 -15.17 -1.94
CA LYS A 254 9.07 -14.69 -3.32
C LYS A 254 7.63 -14.55 -3.83
N PRO A 255 7.16 -13.34 -4.16
CA PRO A 255 5.79 -13.12 -4.63
C PRO A 255 5.36 -14.04 -5.79
N ARG A 256 4.07 -14.37 -5.82
CA ARG A 256 3.44 -15.06 -6.95
C ARG A 256 3.01 -14.05 -8.00
N LEU A 257 3.09 -14.43 -9.28
CA LEU A 257 2.48 -13.62 -10.34
C LEU A 257 0.95 -13.66 -10.21
N LYS A 258 0.30 -12.51 -10.35
CA LYS A 258 -1.16 -12.39 -10.40
C LYS A 258 -1.58 -12.27 -11.88
N PRO A 259 -2.52 -13.10 -12.41
CA PRO A 259 -3.25 -14.21 -11.78
C PRO A 259 -2.44 -15.52 -11.65
N PRO A 260 -2.85 -16.47 -10.76
CA PRO A 260 -4.10 -16.49 -9.98
C PRO A 260 -4.08 -15.61 -8.72
N PHE A 261 -5.24 -15.01 -8.38
CA PHE A 261 -5.39 -14.22 -7.16
C PHE A 261 -5.52 -15.10 -5.91
N PRO A 262 -5.08 -14.64 -4.73
CA PRO A 262 -5.18 -15.40 -3.47
C PRO A 262 -6.60 -15.85 -3.14
N ALA A 263 -7.62 -15.07 -3.50
CA ALA A 263 -9.02 -15.40 -3.26
C ALA A 263 -9.46 -16.70 -3.98
N SER A 264 -8.74 -17.12 -5.02
CA SER A 264 -8.97 -18.40 -5.71
C SER A 264 -7.95 -19.47 -5.31
N VAL A 265 -6.67 -19.12 -5.32
CA VAL A 265 -5.54 -20.02 -5.03
C VAL A 265 -4.52 -19.26 -4.18
N GLY A 266 -4.72 -19.30 -2.87
CA GLY A 266 -3.89 -18.65 -1.87
C GLY A 266 -3.07 -19.66 -1.06
N LEU A 267 -3.19 -19.58 0.27
CA LEU A 267 -2.46 -20.39 1.22
C LEU A 267 -2.79 -21.88 1.06
N PHE A 268 -1.76 -22.72 0.89
CA PHE A 268 -1.87 -24.16 0.64
C PHE A 268 -2.73 -24.49 -0.59
N GLY A 269 -2.78 -23.59 -1.59
CA GLY A 269 -3.65 -23.73 -2.76
C GLY A 269 -5.14 -23.53 -2.48
N CYS A 270 -5.49 -23.07 -1.27
CA CYS A 270 -6.86 -22.85 -0.82
C CYS A 270 -7.26 -21.37 -0.97
N PRO A 271 -8.56 -21.05 -1.16
CA PRO A 271 -9.03 -19.67 -1.18
C PRO A 271 -8.58 -18.92 0.07
N SER A 272 -7.88 -17.80 -0.10
CA SER A 272 -7.34 -17.03 1.02
C SER A 272 -7.41 -15.53 0.76
N THR A 273 -7.59 -14.76 1.83
CA THR A 273 -7.47 -13.30 1.78
C THR A 273 -6.44 -12.81 2.77
N VAL A 274 -5.51 -11.99 2.29
CA VAL A 274 -4.56 -11.28 3.16
C VAL A 274 -5.12 -9.91 3.54
N ALA A 275 -5.15 -9.59 4.82
CA ALA A 275 -5.61 -8.29 5.31
C ALA A 275 -4.68 -7.76 6.42
N ASN A 276 -4.44 -6.44 6.44
CA ASN A 276 -3.59 -5.82 7.46
C ASN A 276 -4.24 -5.91 8.85
N VAL A 277 -3.42 -5.97 9.91
CA VAL A 277 -3.86 -5.97 11.32
C VAL A 277 -4.89 -4.87 11.59
N GLU A 278 -4.60 -3.61 11.26
CA GLU A 278 -5.54 -2.49 11.48
C GLU A 278 -6.89 -2.71 10.78
N THR A 279 -6.91 -3.20 9.53
CA THR A 279 -8.17 -3.47 8.78
C THR A 279 -9.00 -4.56 9.42
N VAL A 280 -8.35 -5.60 9.94
CA VAL A 280 -9.02 -6.73 10.61
C VAL A 280 -9.53 -6.30 11.99
N ALA A 281 -8.72 -5.57 12.76
CA ALA A 281 -9.02 -5.18 14.13
C ALA A 281 -10.14 -4.12 14.24
N VAL A 282 -10.34 -3.26 13.23
CA VAL A 282 -11.47 -2.31 13.25
C VAL A 282 -12.82 -2.96 12.94
N ALA A 283 -12.83 -4.13 12.30
CA ALA A 283 -14.03 -4.75 11.77
C ALA A 283 -15.11 -5.06 12.83
N PRO A 284 -14.78 -5.62 14.01
CA PRO A 284 -15.77 -5.88 15.05
C PRO A 284 -16.44 -4.58 15.53
N THR A 285 -15.65 -3.52 15.72
CA THR A 285 -16.16 -2.22 16.15
C THR A 285 -17.06 -1.59 15.09
N ILE A 286 -16.73 -1.72 13.81
CA ILE A 286 -17.62 -1.29 12.71
C ILE A 286 -18.94 -2.07 12.75
N CYS A 287 -18.91 -3.39 12.91
CA CYS A 287 -20.13 -4.19 13.02
C CYS A 287 -20.96 -3.86 14.27
N ARG A 288 -20.32 -3.46 15.38
CA ARG A 288 -20.99 -3.05 16.63
C ARG A 288 -21.62 -1.66 16.53
N ARG A 289 -20.87 -0.68 16.05
CA ARG A 289 -21.28 0.74 16.00
C ARG A 289 -22.04 1.11 14.72
N GLY A 290 -21.99 0.24 13.71
CA GLY A 290 -22.65 0.40 12.41
C GLY A 290 -21.71 1.00 11.36
N GLY A 291 -21.82 0.52 10.11
CA GLY A 291 -21.00 1.02 9.00
C GLY A 291 -21.15 2.53 8.78
N LYS A 292 -22.37 3.06 8.89
CA LYS A 292 -22.65 4.50 8.74
C LYS A 292 -21.92 5.38 9.76
N TRP A 293 -21.69 4.88 10.98
CA TRP A 293 -20.92 5.63 11.97
C TRP A 293 -19.47 5.78 11.51
N PHE A 294 -18.85 4.70 11.02
CA PHE A 294 -17.49 4.76 10.50
C PHE A 294 -17.40 5.59 9.21
N ASP A 295 -18.42 5.52 8.35
CA ASP A 295 -18.52 6.31 7.12
C ASP A 295 -18.70 7.82 7.38
N SER A 296 -19.15 8.21 8.58
CA SER A 296 -19.33 9.62 8.95
C SER A 296 -18.02 10.38 9.17
N PHE A 297 -16.88 9.68 9.21
CA PHE A 297 -15.55 10.24 9.37
C PHE A 297 -14.83 10.33 8.03
N GLY A 298 -14.07 11.41 7.83
CA GLY A 298 -13.29 11.64 6.62
C GLY A 298 -14.12 12.05 5.41
N ARG A 299 -13.44 12.23 4.27
CA ARG A 299 -14.11 12.55 2.99
C ARG A 299 -14.76 11.32 2.38
N ASP A 300 -15.67 11.57 1.46
CA ASP A 300 -16.22 10.54 0.58
C ASP A 300 -15.09 9.71 -0.05
N ARG A 301 -15.29 8.38 -0.13
CA ARG A 301 -14.32 7.36 -0.54
C ARG A 301 -13.05 7.26 0.32
N ASN A 302 -12.98 7.99 1.42
CA ASN A 302 -11.84 8.04 2.34
C ASN A 302 -12.29 7.91 3.79
N SER A 303 -13.28 7.05 4.02
CA SER A 303 -14.00 7.04 5.28
C SER A 303 -13.25 6.37 6.44
N GLY A 304 -13.58 6.82 7.65
CA GLY A 304 -13.18 6.22 8.91
C GLY A 304 -12.05 6.91 9.65
N THR A 305 -11.48 6.18 10.61
CA THR A 305 -10.28 6.58 11.34
C THR A 305 -9.05 5.86 10.78
N LYS A 306 -7.87 6.39 11.13
CA LYS A 306 -6.57 5.81 10.76
C LYS A 306 -5.57 5.99 11.88
N LEU A 307 -4.76 4.96 12.12
CA LEU A 307 -3.55 5.09 12.93
C LEU A 307 -2.45 5.78 12.11
N PHE A 308 -2.03 6.95 12.56
CA PHE A 308 -0.91 7.72 12.03
C PHE A 308 0.33 7.47 12.88
N CYS A 309 1.45 7.13 12.22
CA CYS A 309 2.74 6.99 12.88
C CYS A 309 3.60 8.18 12.50
N ILE A 310 3.74 9.18 13.37
CA ILE A 310 4.53 10.37 13.09
C ILE A 310 5.94 10.19 13.67
N SER A 311 6.93 10.30 12.80
CA SER A 311 8.35 10.06 13.08
C SER A 311 9.24 11.12 12.41
N GLY A 312 10.54 11.06 12.68
CA GLY A 312 11.52 12.01 12.13
C GLY A 312 11.66 13.27 12.99
N ASN A 313 11.83 14.43 12.35
CA ASN A 313 12.17 15.71 12.98
C ASN A 313 10.94 16.46 13.53
N VAL A 314 10.18 15.82 14.42
CA VAL A 314 9.10 16.45 15.20
C VAL A 314 9.49 16.54 16.68
N ASN A 315 8.82 17.39 17.45
CA ASN A 315 9.13 17.57 18.87
C ASN A 315 8.77 16.32 19.71
N ASN A 316 7.61 15.71 19.44
CA ASN A 316 7.13 14.51 20.13
C ASN A 316 6.67 13.46 19.11
N PRO A 317 7.57 12.58 18.60
CA PRO A 317 7.18 11.48 17.73
C PRO A 317 6.16 10.56 18.43
N CYS A 318 5.06 10.23 17.77
CA CYS A 318 4.00 9.42 18.36
C CYS A 318 3.19 8.64 17.33
N THR A 319 2.53 7.58 17.78
CA THR A 319 1.47 6.90 17.05
C THR A 319 0.13 7.32 17.63
N VAL A 320 -0.76 7.86 16.80
CA VAL A 320 -2.08 8.35 17.24
C VAL A 320 -3.14 7.91 16.25
N GLU A 321 -4.28 7.44 16.75
CA GLU A 321 -5.47 7.28 15.91
C GLU A 321 -6.03 8.67 15.63
N GLU A 322 -6.48 8.99 14.43
CA GLU A 322 -7.20 10.24 14.19
C GLU A 322 -8.16 10.07 13.01
N GLU A 323 -9.00 11.06 12.77
CA GLU A 323 -9.93 11.05 11.65
C GLU A 323 -9.17 11.01 10.31
N MET A 324 -9.64 10.21 9.34
CA MET A 324 -9.17 10.34 7.96
C MET A 324 -9.44 11.76 7.44
N SER A 325 -8.65 12.18 6.44
CA SER A 325 -8.74 13.50 5.81
C SER A 325 -8.40 14.69 6.72
N ILE A 326 -7.84 14.47 7.92
CA ILE A 326 -7.24 15.54 8.74
C ILE A 326 -6.14 16.26 7.94
N PRO A 327 -6.04 17.61 8.00
CA PRO A 327 -4.91 18.33 7.40
C PRO A 327 -3.57 17.84 7.98
N LEU A 328 -2.57 17.58 7.12
CA LEU A 328 -1.25 17.09 7.53
C LEU A 328 -0.57 18.02 8.54
N ARG A 329 -0.68 19.33 8.33
CA ARG A 329 -0.18 20.34 9.26
C ARG A 329 -0.86 20.26 10.62
N GLU A 330 -2.20 20.15 10.66
CA GLU A 330 -2.95 20.03 11.91
C GLU A 330 -2.53 18.77 12.68
N LEU A 331 -2.40 17.64 11.99
CA LEU A 331 -1.95 16.38 12.59
C LEU A 331 -0.60 16.55 13.32
N ILE A 332 0.38 17.17 12.66
CA ILE A 332 1.73 17.36 13.22
C ILE A 332 1.74 18.38 14.37
N GLU A 333 1.14 19.56 14.16
CA GLU A 333 1.12 20.62 15.16
C GLU A 333 0.40 20.19 16.44
N LYS A 334 -0.75 19.53 16.29
CA LYS A 334 -1.61 19.16 17.42
C LYS A 334 -1.09 17.95 18.19
N HIS A 335 -0.72 16.86 17.50
CA HIS A 335 -0.42 15.59 18.17
C HIS A 335 1.07 15.41 18.48
N CYS A 336 1.95 16.04 17.70
CA CYS A 336 3.40 15.91 17.88
C CYS A 336 4.04 17.16 18.50
N GLY A 337 3.26 18.21 18.74
CA GLY A 337 3.76 19.51 19.20
C GLY A 337 4.57 20.26 18.14
N GLY A 338 4.33 19.98 16.85
CA GLY A 338 4.96 20.67 15.74
C GLY A 338 6.30 20.09 15.27
N VAL A 339 6.79 20.65 14.17
CA VAL A 339 8.12 20.35 13.60
C VAL A 339 9.21 20.90 14.52
N ARG A 340 10.35 20.22 14.60
CA ARG A 340 11.49 20.69 15.38
C ARG A 340 11.95 22.06 14.86
N GLY A 341 11.93 23.08 15.71
CA GLY A 341 12.24 24.46 15.31
C GLY A 341 11.08 25.23 14.64
N GLY A 342 9.86 24.69 14.69
CA GLY A 342 8.66 25.30 14.13
C GLY A 342 8.38 24.91 12.67
N TRP A 343 7.14 25.12 12.22
CA TRP A 343 6.67 24.73 10.87
C TRP A 343 7.52 25.31 9.73
N ASP A 344 8.06 26.52 9.90
CA ASP A 344 8.93 27.15 8.90
C ASP A 344 10.28 26.48 8.75
N ASN A 345 10.68 25.64 9.73
CA ASN A 345 11.87 24.81 9.64
C ASN A 345 11.62 23.49 8.88
N LEU A 346 10.38 23.23 8.43
CA LEU A 346 10.06 22.06 7.62
C LEU A 346 10.75 22.13 6.25
N LEU A 347 11.41 21.03 5.87
CA LEU A 347 11.93 20.83 4.52
C LEU A 347 10.90 20.05 3.69
N ALA A 348 10.55 18.86 4.19
CA ALA A 348 9.76 17.89 3.45
C ALA A 348 9.16 16.80 4.34
N ILE A 349 8.15 16.09 3.84
CA ILE A 349 7.49 15.00 4.54
C ILE A 349 7.30 13.82 3.58
N ILE A 350 7.59 12.61 4.05
CA ILE A 350 7.11 11.37 3.40
C ILE A 350 5.81 10.98 4.11
N PRO A 351 4.63 11.09 3.47
CA PRO A 351 3.36 11.04 4.18
C PRO A 351 2.87 9.62 4.52
N GLY A 352 3.34 8.59 3.80
CA GLY A 352 2.72 7.27 3.82
C GLY A 352 3.66 6.08 3.99
N GLY A 353 4.75 6.25 4.72
CA GLY A 353 5.84 5.29 4.80
C GLY A 353 6.83 5.49 3.66
N SER A 354 8.02 4.91 3.80
CA SER A 354 9.12 5.07 2.85
C SER A 354 8.78 4.78 1.40
N SER A 355 7.74 3.99 1.12
CA SER A 355 7.30 3.64 -0.23
C SER A 355 6.71 4.81 -1.00
N THR A 356 6.28 5.88 -0.32
CA THR A 356 5.56 7.00 -0.93
C THR A 356 6.48 8.15 -1.35
N PRO A 357 6.19 8.86 -2.46
CA PRO A 357 6.94 10.04 -2.85
C PRO A 357 6.97 11.11 -1.76
N ILE A 358 8.13 11.72 -1.56
CA ILE A 358 8.31 12.84 -0.64
C ILE A 358 7.56 14.09 -1.12
N LEU A 359 6.97 14.84 -0.19
CA LEU A 359 6.27 16.10 -0.43
C LEU A 359 7.06 17.29 0.14
N PRO A 360 7.28 18.37 -0.63
CA PRO A 360 7.89 19.59 -0.12
C PRO A 360 6.93 20.38 0.76
N LYS A 361 7.46 21.26 1.62
CA LYS A 361 6.67 22.08 2.56
C LYS A 361 5.43 22.74 1.94
N HIS A 362 5.56 23.38 0.77
CA HIS A 362 4.45 24.14 0.16
C HIS A 362 3.23 23.28 -0.20
N ILE A 363 3.41 21.97 -0.45
CA ILE A 363 2.28 21.04 -0.64
C ILE A 363 1.75 20.59 0.73
N CYS A 364 2.66 20.39 1.70
CA CYS A 364 2.32 19.95 3.05
C CYS A 364 1.50 20.99 3.83
N ASP A 365 1.53 22.26 3.43
CA ASP A 365 0.79 23.35 4.07
C ASP A 365 -0.74 23.09 4.05
N ASP A 366 -1.27 22.52 2.96
CA ASP A 366 -2.72 22.37 2.73
C ASP A 366 -3.20 20.92 2.50
N VAL A 367 -2.29 19.96 2.35
CA VAL A 367 -2.67 18.58 1.98
C VAL A 367 -3.42 17.86 3.11
N LEU A 368 -4.43 17.10 2.72
CA LEU A 368 -5.21 16.25 3.64
C LEU A 368 -4.60 14.85 3.71
N MET A 369 -4.66 14.25 4.90
CA MET A 369 -4.19 12.90 5.16
C MET A 369 -5.25 11.86 4.80
N ASP A 370 -5.47 11.68 3.51
CA ASP A 370 -6.28 10.60 2.96
C ASP A 370 -5.72 10.06 1.63
N PHE A 371 -6.30 8.97 1.11
CA PHE A 371 -5.75 8.28 -0.06
C PHE A 371 -5.82 9.12 -1.32
N ASP A 372 -6.92 9.84 -1.53
CA ASP A 372 -7.18 10.51 -2.79
C ASP A 372 -6.45 11.87 -2.85
N ALA A 373 -6.43 12.65 -1.77
CA ALA A 373 -5.70 13.93 -1.71
C ALA A 373 -4.19 13.74 -1.87
N LEU A 374 -3.61 12.71 -1.23
CA LEU A 374 -2.19 12.42 -1.37
C LEU A 374 -1.85 11.87 -2.75
N LYS A 375 -2.76 11.10 -3.37
CA LYS A 375 -2.61 10.68 -4.77
C LYS A 375 -2.62 11.87 -5.72
N ASP A 376 -3.54 12.82 -5.52
CA ASP A 376 -3.63 14.05 -6.33
C ASP A 376 -2.40 14.94 -6.14
N ALA A 377 -1.79 14.92 -4.95
CA ALA A 377 -0.48 15.52 -4.66
C ALA A 377 0.73 14.74 -5.23
N GLN A 378 0.50 13.74 -6.10
CA GLN A 378 1.51 12.87 -6.69
C GLN A 378 2.36 12.09 -5.66
N SER A 379 1.73 11.75 -4.54
CA SER A 379 2.26 10.86 -3.51
C SER A 379 1.23 9.76 -3.18
N GLY A 380 1.23 9.22 -1.96
CA GLY A 380 0.25 8.24 -1.51
C GLY A 380 0.14 8.23 0.01
N LEU A 381 -1.01 7.76 0.53
CA LEU A 381 -1.20 7.61 1.97
C LEU A 381 -0.43 6.43 2.54
N GLY A 382 -0.20 5.38 1.74
CA GLY A 382 0.48 4.17 2.17
C GLY A 382 -0.05 3.65 3.53
N THR A 383 0.85 3.40 4.47
CA THR A 383 0.51 2.94 5.83
C THR A 383 0.08 4.07 6.77
N ALA A 384 0.08 5.32 6.30
CA ALA A 384 -0.03 6.56 7.07
C ALA A 384 1.12 6.77 8.08
N ALA A 385 2.31 6.30 7.73
CA ALA A 385 3.55 6.60 8.45
C ALA A 385 4.15 7.91 7.94
N VAL A 386 4.01 8.97 8.73
CA VAL A 386 4.47 10.32 8.41
C VAL A 386 5.91 10.47 8.88
N ILE A 387 6.87 10.59 7.95
CA ILE A 387 8.29 10.81 8.24
C ILE A 387 8.60 12.28 7.93
N VAL A 388 8.84 13.07 8.98
CA VAL A 388 9.09 14.52 8.87
C VAL A 388 10.59 14.79 8.76
N LEU A 389 10.98 15.62 7.79
CA LEU A 389 12.35 16.09 7.60
C LEU A 389 12.40 17.61 7.75
N ASP A 390 13.21 18.11 8.68
CA ASP A 390 13.48 19.54 8.82
C ASP A 390 14.63 19.99 7.91
N LYS A 391 14.88 21.30 7.83
CA LYS A 391 15.94 21.88 6.96
C LYS A 391 17.37 21.50 7.36
N SER A 392 17.58 20.89 8.53
CA SER A 392 18.90 20.36 8.91
C SER A 392 19.17 18.97 8.33
N ALA A 393 18.13 18.29 7.83
CA ALA A 393 18.27 16.98 7.23
C ALA A 393 18.83 17.06 5.81
N ASP A 394 19.74 16.13 5.48
CA ASP A 394 20.13 15.89 4.09
C ASP A 394 19.10 14.97 3.43
N VAL A 395 18.22 15.57 2.61
CA VAL A 395 17.15 14.83 1.95
C VAL A 395 17.67 13.82 0.93
N VAL A 396 18.75 14.15 0.21
CA VAL A 396 19.38 13.24 -0.77
C VAL A 396 19.94 12.02 -0.05
N ARG A 397 20.65 12.21 1.07
CA ARG A 397 21.15 11.12 1.91
C ARG A 397 20.03 10.27 2.50
N SER A 398 18.93 10.91 2.91
CA SER A 398 17.75 10.21 3.46
C SER A 398 17.16 9.26 2.42
N ILE A 399 16.96 9.71 1.17
CA ILE A 399 16.45 8.88 0.08
C ILE A 399 17.49 7.85 -0.41
N ALA A 400 18.78 8.18 -0.39
CA ALA A 400 19.85 7.21 -0.66
C ALA A 400 19.81 6.06 0.36
N ARG A 401 19.60 6.37 1.65
CA ARG A 401 19.45 5.34 2.68
C ARG A 401 18.22 4.45 2.47
N LEU A 402 17.11 5.00 1.96
CA LEU A 402 15.94 4.22 1.56
C LEU A 402 16.24 3.31 0.37
N SER A 403 17.04 3.78 -0.60
CA SER A 403 17.46 2.95 -1.74
C SER A 403 18.29 1.74 -1.28
N VAL A 404 19.16 1.93 -0.29
CA VAL A 404 19.90 0.82 0.36
C VAL A 404 18.93 -0.16 1.04
N PHE A 405 17.90 0.34 1.74
CA PHE A 405 16.87 -0.51 2.37
C PHE A 405 16.16 -1.37 1.32
N TYR A 406 15.64 -0.77 0.26
CA TYR A 406 14.92 -1.53 -0.77
C TYR A 406 15.80 -2.51 -1.55
N ARG A 407 17.09 -2.20 -1.71
CA ARG A 407 18.05 -3.15 -2.27
C ARG A 407 18.24 -4.36 -1.34
N HIS A 408 18.39 -4.13 -0.04
CA HIS A 408 18.57 -5.18 0.96
C HIS A 408 17.32 -6.06 1.06
N GLU A 409 16.15 -5.44 1.06
CA GLU A 409 14.85 -6.08 1.27
C GLU A 409 14.18 -6.58 -0.03
N SER A 410 14.89 -6.60 -1.16
CA SER A 410 14.40 -7.19 -2.41
C SER A 410 14.67 -8.70 -2.43
N CYS A 411 13.66 -9.51 -2.69
CA CYS A 411 13.82 -10.98 -2.82
C CYS A 411 14.60 -11.42 -4.08
N GLY A 412 14.89 -10.49 -4.99
CA GLY A 412 15.67 -10.75 -6.21
C GLY A 412 14.97 -11.63 -7.26
N GLN A 413 13.66 -11.86 -7.19
CA GLN A 413 12.96 -12.73 -8.14
C GLN A 413 12.89 -12.13 -9.55
N CYS A 414 12.29 -10.94 -9.71
CA CYS A 414 12.14 -10.30 -11.01
C CYS A 414 13.33 -9.43 -11.38
N THR A 415 13.79 -9.50 -12.63
CA THR A 415 14.98 -8.79 -13.11
C THR A 415 14.88 -7.27 -12.96
N PRO A 416 13.75 -6.60 -13.29
CA PRO A 416 13.67 -5.14 -13.15
C PRO A 416 13.90 -4.67 -11.70
N CYS A 417 13.33 -5.36 -10.71
CA CYS A 417 13.57 -5.03 -9.31
C CYS A 417 14.97 -5.46 -8.85
N ARG A 418 15.40 -6.69 -9.18
CA ARG A 418 16.69 -7.24 -8.74
C ARG A 418 17.86 -6.41 -9.24
N GLU A 419 17.91 -6.06 -10.51
CA GLU A 419 19.03 -5.28 -11.05
C GLU A 419 18.79 -3.78 -10.87
N GLY A 420 17.55 -3.33 -11.04
CA GLY A 420 17.18 -1.91 -10.89
C GLY A 420 17.46 -1.39 -9.49
N SER A 421 17.09 -2.11 -8.43
CA SER A 421 17.37 -1.68 -7.03
C SER A 421 18.86 -1.53 -6.74
N LYS A 422 19.71 -2.37 -7.33
CA LYS A 422 21.16 -2.27 -7.20
C LYS A 422 21.68 -1.03 -7.90
N TRP A 423 21.22 -0.81 -9.13
CA TRP A 423 21.68 0.29 -9.95
C TRP A 423 21.23 1.64 -9.38
N THR A 424 19.97 1.74 -8.93
CA THR A 424 19.47 2.96 -8.28
C THR A 424 20.23 3.26 -7.00
N GLN A 425 20.51 2.26 -6.15
CA GLN A 425 21.35 2.43 -4.95
C GLN A 425 22.73 3.00 -5.32
N GLN A 426 23.42 2.42 -6.30
CA GLN A 426 24.74 2.89 -6.73
C GLN A 426 24.71 4.32 -7.29
N ILE A 427 23.67 4.69 -8.03
CA ILE A 427 23.51 6.07 -8.51
C ILE A 427 23.25 7.01 -7.33
N MET A 428 22.37 6.63 -6.40
CA MET A 428 22.02 7.45 -5.25
C MET A 428 23.19 7.68 -4.29
N GLU A 429 24.05 6.68 -4.07
CA GLU A 429 25.30 6.84 -3.30
C GLU A 429 26.26 7.85 -3.95
N ARG A 430 26.32 7.89 -5.28
CA ARG A 430 27.11 8.90 -6.00
C ARG A 430 26.46 10.28 -5.90
N PHE A 431 25.14 10.36 -6.01
CA PHE A 431 24.40 11.62 -5.88
C PHE A 431 24.54 12.21 -4.48
N GLU A 432 24.52 11.37 -3.44
CA GLU A 432 24.80 11.79 -2.05
C GLU A 432 26.16 12.48 -1.93
N ARG A 433 27.20 11.95 -2.61
CA ARG A 433 28.56 12.50 -2.63
C ARG A 433 28.76 13.66 -3.62
N GLY A 434 27.78 13.94 -4.49
CA GLY A 434 27.92 14.89 -5.59
C GLY A 434 28.71 14.38 -6.81
N GLN A 435 29.02 13.08 -6.85
CA GLN A 435 29.78 12.39 -7.92
C GLN A 435 28.91 12.01 -9.13
N GLY A 436 27.76 12.65 -9.30
CA GLY A 436 26.85 12.44 -10.43
C GLY A 436 27.08 13.45 -11.54
N SER A 437 26.38 13.23 -12.65
CA SER A 437 26.21 14.26 -13.69
C SER A 437 24.73 14.61 -13.88
N VAL A 438 24.44 15.80 -14.39
CA VAL A 438 23.05 16.27 -14.58
C VAL A 438 22.26 15.31 -15.47
N ARG A 439 22.89 14.73 -16.50
CA ARG A 439 22.28 13.72 -17.38
C ARG A 439 21.86 12.46 -16.61
N GLU A 440 22.60 12.08 -15.58
CA GLU A 440 22.26 10.89 -14.78
C GLU A 440 20.98 11.08 -13.97
N ILE A 441 20.56 12.32 -13.68
CA ILE A 441 19.28 12.58 -13.00
C ILE A 441 18.13 12.11 -13.90
N ASP A 442 18.16 12.48 -15.17
CA ASP A 442 17.15 12.07 -16.15
C ASP A 442 17.22 10.57 -16.45
N MET A 443 18.43 10.00 -16.51
CA MET A 443 18.63 8.56 -16.65
C MET A 443 18.06 7.78 -15.46
N LEU A 444 18.26 8.27 -14.23
CA LEU A 444 17.69 7.67 -13.03
C LEU A 444 16.16 7.76 -13.04
N GLN A 445 15.60 8.88 -13.50
CA GLN A 445 14.17 9.06 -13.67
C GLN A 445 13.58 8.10 -14.72
N GLU A 446 14.33 7.78 -15.79
CA GLU A 446 13.93 6.78 -16.78
C GLU A 446 14.01 5.37 -16.20
N LEU A 447 15.10 5.03 -15.52
CA LEU A 447 15.30 3.73 -14.88
C LEU A 447 14.16 3.41 -13.89
N THR A 448 13.77 4.38 -13.07
CA THR A 448 12.65 4.20 -12.12
C THR A 448 11.33 3.91 -12.82
N LYS A 449 11.07 4.50 -13.99
CA LYS A 449 9.88 4.22 -14.82
C LYS A 449 9.95 2.85 -15.52
N GLN A 450 11.14 2.38 -15.86
CA GLN A 450 11.33 1.04 -16.44
C GLN A 450 11.09 -0.08 -15.40
N VAL A 451 11.26 0.21 -14.11
CA VAL A 451 10.95 -0.73 -13.02
C VAL A 451 9.45 -0.72 -12.70
N GLU A 452 8.88 0.47 -12.57
CA GLU A 452 7.45 0.68 -12.29
C GLU A 452 6.58 -0.03 -13.34
N GLY A 453 5.61 -0.83 -12.89
CA GLY A 453 4.73 -1.62 -13.76
C GLY A 453 5.36 -2.84 -14.43
N HIS A 454 6.68 -3.06 -14.29
CA HIS A 454 7.39 -4.19 -14.91
C HIS A 454 7.92 -5.19 -13.87
N SER A 455 7.64 -4.96 -12.59
CA SER A 455 7.99 -5.88 -11.50
C SER A 455 6.82 -6.80 -11.12
N ILE A 456 7.09 -7.93 -10.48
CA ILE A 456 6.04 -8.90 -10.11
C ILE A 456 5.13 -8.35 -9.00
N CYS A 457 5.69 -7.55 -8.10
CA CYS A 457 5.01 -7.04 -6.91
C CYS A 457 5.30 -5.55 -6.70
N ALA A 458 4.50 -4.89 -5.86
CA ALA A 458 4.60 -3.46 -5.61
C ALA A 458 5.92 -2.95 -4.98
N LEU A 459 6.87 -3.83 -4.64
CA LEU A 459 8.19 -3.41 -4.16
C LEU A 459 8.95 -2.62 -5.23
N GLY A 460 8.77 -2.93 -6.51
CA GLY A 460 9.39 -2.19 -7.61
C GLY A 460 9.01 -0.71 -7.60
N GLU A 461 7.71 -0.45 -7.47
CA GLU A 461 7.14 0.88 -7.27
C GLU A 461 7.63 1.51 -5.97
N ALA A 462 7.62 0.76 -4.86
CA ALA A 462 8.00 1.25 -3.53
C ALA A 462 9.43 1.79 -3.48
N PHE A 463 10.39 1.23 -4.24
CA PHE A 463 11.75 1.79 -4.30
C PHE A 463 11.91 2.87 -5.37
N ALA A 464 11.11 2.84 -6.43
CA ALA A 464 11.16 3.83 -7.50
C ALA A 464 10.59 5.18 -7.04
N TRP A 465 9.42 5.17 -6.40
CA TRP A 465 8.67 6.37 -6.02
C TRP A 465 9.40 7.38 -5.11
N PRO A 466 10.20 6.97 -4.12
CA PRO A 466 10.97 7.92 -3.29
C PRO A 466 12.01 8.68 -4.12
N ILE A 467 12.64 7.99 -5.07
CA ILE A 467 13.61 8.58 -5.99
C ILE A 467 12.90 9.52 -6.97
N GLN A 468 11.76 9.11 -7.53
CA GLN A 468 10.96 9.97 -8.41
C GLN A 468 10.49 11.25 -7.68
N GLY A 469 10.06 11.13 -6.42
CA GLY A 469 9.69 12.27 -5.59
C GLY A 469 10.88 13.21 -5.31
N LEU A 470 12.04 12.64 -4.99
CA LEU A 470 13.28 13.41 -4.82
C LEU A 470 13.65 14.19 -6.08
N ILE A 471 13.65 13.53 -7.25
CA ILE A 471 13.99 14.19 -8.52
C ILE A 471 12.97 15.29 -8.81
N ARG A 472 11.68 15.02 -8.66
CA ARG A 472 10.62 15.99 -8.97
C ARG A 472 10.69 17.25 -8.10
N HIS A 473 10.97 17.12 -6.80
CA HIS A 473 10.88 18.24 -5.87
C HIS A 473 12.24 18.84 -5.47
N PHE A 474 13.32 18.06 -5.55
CA PHE A 474 14.66 18.41 -5.06
C PHE A 474 15.75 18.27 -6.14
N ARG A 475 15.40 18.26 -7.43
CA ARG A 475 16.39 18.36 -8.53
C ARG A 475 17.35 19.54 -8.37
N PRO A 476 16.92 20.76 -8.00
CA PRO A 476 17.86 21.86 -7.78
C PRO A 476 18.91 21.56 -6.71
N GLU A 477 18.55 20.79 -5.67
CA GLU A 477 19.49 20.38 -4.63
C GLU A 477 20.51 19.35 -5.14
N LEU A 478 20.06 18.39 -5.96
CA LEU A 478 20.96 17.44 -6.64
C LEU A 478 21.97 18.16 -7.54
N GLU A 479 21.50 19.09 -8.38
CA GLU A 479 22.35 19.87 -9.28
C GLU A 479 23.33 20.77 -8.52
N ALA A 480 22.87 21.45 -7.46
CA ALA A 480 23.72 22.27 -6.60
C ALA A 480 24.82 21.44 -5.94
N ARG A 481 24.51 20.21 -5.52
CA ARG A 481 25.48 19.30 -4.92
C ARG A 481 26.55 18.85 -5.91
N MET A 482 26.16 18.52 -7.13
CA MET A 482 27.10 18.19 -8.22
C MET A 482 27.99 19.38 -8.59
N LYS A 483 27.43 20.59 -8.62
CA LYS A 483 28.20 21.82 -8.88
C LYS A 483 29.24 22.06 -7.79
N LYS A 484 28.83 21.95 -6.52
CA LYS A 484 29.74 22.09 -5.37
C LYS A 484 30.87 21.06 -5.41
N TYR A 485 30.59 19.82 -5.80
CA TYR A 485 31.61 18.81 -6.01
C TYR A 485 32.64 19.24 -7.07
N ALA A 486 32.15 19.71 -8.22
CA ALA A 486 33.00 20.14 -9.32
C ALA A 486 33.91 21.32 -8.94
N GLU A 487 33.39 22.27 -8.17
CA GLU A 487 34.16 23.40 -7.65
C GLU A 487 35.28 22.94 -6.70
N LEU A 488 35.01 21.93 -5.85
CA LEU A 488 36.00 21.40 -4.90
C LEU A 488 37.07 20.52 -5.55
N GLN A 489 36.71 19.75 -6.59
CA GLN A 489 37.62 18.80 -7.26
C GLN A 489 38.29 19.38 -8.52
N GLY A 490 38.06 20.66 -8.83
CA GLY A 490 38.62 21.31 -10.01
C GLY A 490 38.04 20.83 -11.34
N GLY A 491 36.88 20.17 -11.33
CA GLY A 491 36.19 19.67 -12.52
C GLY A 491 35.05 18.70 -12.19
N ALA A 492 34.13 18.52 -13.14
CA ALA A 492 32.99 17.63 -12.97
C ALA A 492 33.40 16.15 -12.84
N ALA A 493 32.61 15.37 -12.10
CA ALA A 493 32.79 13.93 -12.01
C ALA A 493 32.63 13.28 -13.40
N ARG A 494 33.45 12.27 -13.69
CA ARG A 494 33.36 11.47 -14.91
C ARG A 494 32.26 10.41 -14.79
N PRO A 495 31.76 9.87 -15.92
CA PRO A 495 30.73 8.81 -15.91
C PRO A 495 31.11 7.65 -14.99
N GLY A 496 30.19 7.21 -14.13
CA GLY A 496 30.47 6.17 -13.13
C GLY A 496 31.01 6.70 -11.79
N GLY A 497 31.16 8.02 -11.63
CA GLY A 497 31.55 8.66 -10.37
C GLY A 497 33.05 8.77 -10.13
N TRP A 498 33.86 8.69 -11.19
CA TRP A 498 35.30 8.87 -11.09
C TRP A 498 35.65 10.36 -10.95
N ASP A 499 36.72 10.66 -10.22
CA ASP A 499 37.26 12.02 -10.11
C ASP A 499 37.66 12.56 -11.48
N HIS A 500 37.57 13.88 -11.64
CA HIS A 500 37.88 14.57 -12.89
C HIS A 500 39.29 14.20 -13.43
N ASP A 501 40.26 14.04 -12.54
CA ASP A 501 41.66 13.73 -12.84
C ASP A 501 42.01 12.23 -12.82
N SER A 502 41.03 11.35 -12.66
CA SER A 502 41.26 9.89 -12.56
C SER A 502 42.02 9.31 -13.76
N ALA A 503 41.82 9.87 -14.96
CA ALA A 503 42.58 9.44 -16.14
C ALA A 503 44.03 9.91 -16.13
N LEU A 504 44.31 11.07 -15.54
CA LEU A 504 45.69 11.55 -15.35
C LEU A 504 46.40 10.73 -14.27
N LYS A 505 45.66 10.28 -13.25
CA LYS A 505 46.14 9.43 -12.15
C LYS A 505 46.27 7.95 -12.53
N GLY A 506 45.84 7.54 -13.73
CA GLY A 506 45.83 6.14 -14.16
C GLY A 506 44.85 5.24 -13.37
N THR A 507 43.94 5.83 -12.60
CA THR A 507 42.93 5.10 -11.81
C THR A 507 41.60 4.92 -12.56
N PHE A 508 41.43 5.58 -13.70
CA PHE A 508 40.23 5.50 -14.52
C PHE A 508 40.15 4.18 -15.30
N SER A 509 39.20 3.33 -14.93
CA SER A 509 38.83 2.15 -15.71
C SER A 509 37.51 2.40 -16.43
N THR A 510 37.56 2.66 -17.75
CA THR A 510 36.35 2.63 -18.58
C THR A 510 35.92 1.18 -18.79
N PRO A 511 34.61 0.85 -18.77
CA PRO A 511 34.14 -0.32 -19.50
C PRO A 511 34.58 -0.12 -20.94
N GLY A 512 35.35 -1.07 -21.49
CA GLY A 512 35.83 -1.00 -22.88
C GLY A 512 34.67 -0.85 -23.89
N PRO A 513 34.98 -0.46 -25.13
CA PRO A 513 34.00 -0.19 -26.17
C PRO A 513 33.03 -1.35 -26.45
#